data_AF-A0A5K7Z678-F1
#
_entry.id   AF-A0A5K7Z678-F1
#
_cell.length_a   1.000
_cell.length_b   1.000
_cell.length_c   1.000
_cell.angle_alpha   90.00
_cell.angle_beta   90.00
_cell.angle_gamma   90.00
#
_symmetry.space_group_name_H-M   'P 1'
#
loop_
_entity.id
_entity.type
_entity.pdbx_description
1 polymer ?
#
loop_
_entity_poly.entity_id
_entity_poly.type
_entity_poly.pdbx_seq_one_letter_code
_entity_poly.pdbx_strand_id
1 'polypeptide(L)'
;MSENPTPINPVCQQMLNCRLTGNITPISWFRNILTDSGKPDVVAIIILSDIVYWYTPMMTRDEHTGDVIGIQQKFQADKLQKTYQEYADIFGFSKNQIKNAIDNLCNQDLITREFRHIKTGSGLAITNVMYIEPIFDNIVKISNKIRSPQKDRGYPPKKLGDIPVKSEGISPQKNGGPPPKKSGDLPPKNGGTYTKITTKNSTENTTTTTTACEAAAVTLENCIPEPIRSGIPEIYQDHKDVLANLETYLQSHGEPYVITELGYAAAHSTKDGGFPAFLRRSLENGWGTENLKIQQAAQTEQLIRQRRQREKELEDRRTEQQRLADIEKRDRQIDQKFQEALERLTPSELGRIESEAWAEAEQKTPELKGQQGQMLAAAKEKLSTLPGHERDSLFEVAKASVRAAIGGLLGENHPGFQRAVDNQVLREIQQRYPLKTPLASLRKERVKTEAQRILKTIIIHSHGLLKIDRAEETT
;
A
#
# COMPACT_ATOMS: atom_id res chain seq x y z
N MET A 1 46.70 21.34 17.53
CA MET A 1 46.59 19.91 17.87
C MET A 1 45.28 19.40 17.30
N SER A 2 45.22 18.17 16.80
CA SER A 2 43.96 17.59 16.33
C SER A 2 43.21 17.03 17.54
N GLU A 3 42.08 17.64 17.90
CA GLU A 3 41.14 17.01 18.83
C GLU A 3 40.44 15.86 18.07
N ASN A 4 40.84 14.63 18.37
CA ASN A 4 40.11 13.46 17.86
C ASN A 4 38.68 13.53 18.41
N PRO A 5 37.64 13.55 17.56
CA PRO A 5 36.27 13.70 18.03
C PRO A 5 35.90 12.53 18.95
N THR A 6 35.38 12.86 20.13
CA THR A 6 34.98 11.89 21.16
C THR A 6 34.10 10.80 20.55
N PRO A 7 34.38 9.49 20.75
CA PRO A 7 33.63 8.42 20.12
C PRO A 7 32.14 8.54 20.44
N ILE A 8 31.34 8.71 19.39
CA ILE A 8 29.88 8.83 19.49
C ILE A 8 29.29 7.55 20.10
N ASN A 9 28.24 7.71 20.92
CA ASN A 9 27.53 6.57 21.48
C ASN A 9 26.98 5.70 20.32
N PRO A 10 27.20 4.36 20.32
CA PRO A 10 26.81 3.50 19.20
C PRO A 10 25.29 3.49 18.95
N VAL A 11 24.47 3.73 19.97
CA VAL A 11 23.00 3.89 19.80
C VAL A 11 22.68 5.18 19.06
N CYS A 12 23.39 6.28 19.35
CA CYS A 12 23.25 7.53 18.60
C CYS A 12 23.71 7.35 17.14
N GLN A 13 24.77 6.57 16.90
CA GLN A 13 25.23 6.23 15.55
C GLN A 13 24.20 5.38 14.78
N GLN A 14 23.51 4.44 15.44
CA GLN A 14 22.39 3.71 14.87
C GLN A 14 21.19 4.62 14.55
N MET A 15 20.90 5.61 15.41
CA MET A 15 19.82 6.57 15.19
C MET A 15 20.05 7.50 13.99
N LEU A 16 21.29 7.75 13.55
CA LEU A 16 21.57 8.53 12.33
C LEU A 16 20.91 7.93 11.09
N ASN A 17 20.78 6.60 11.04
CA ASN A 17 20.15 5.87 9.93
C ASN A 17 18.65 5.59 10.16
N CYS A 18 18.06 6.10 11.25
CA CYS A 18 16.67 5.83 11.63
C CYS A 18 15.75 7.00 11.26
N ARG A 19 15.05 6.87 10.12
CA ARG A 19 14.08 7.88 9.66
C ARG A 19 12.75 7.79 10.45
N LEU A 20 12.75 8.30 11.67
CA LEU A 20 11.53 8.50 12.46
C LEU A 20 10.63 9.56 11.82
N THR A 21 9.32 9.33 11.84
CA THR A 21 8.28 10.25 11.35
C THR A 21 7.24 10.50 12.44
N GLY A 22 6.63 11.68 12.45
CA GLY A 22 5.64 12.07 13.46
C GLY A 22 5.42 13.59 13.53
N ASN A 23 4.57 14.02 14.44
CA ASN A 23 4.21 15.43 14.61
C ASN A 23 5.30 16.20 15.35
N ILE A 24 5.66 17.38 14.84
CA ILE A 24 6.69 18.24 15.46
C ILE A 24 6.08 18.98 16.65
N THR A 25 6.64 18.78 17.84
CA THR A 25 6.19 19.43 19.08
C THR A 25 7.33 20.24 19.72
N PRO A 26 7.36 21.57 19.55
CA PRO A 26 8.33 22.45 20.21
C PRO A 26 8.28 22.34 21.74
N ILE A 27 9.45 22.19 22.37
CA ILE A 27 9.57 22.07 23.85
C ILE A 27 9.08 23.31 24.61
N SER A 28 8.99 24.46 23.93
CA SER A 28 8.41 25.70 24.44
C SER A 28 6.89 25.62 24.66
N TRP A 29 6.16 24.77 23.91
CA TRP A 29 4.72 24.61 24.08
C TRP A 29 4.36 24.06 25.46
N PHE A 30 5.16 23.14 26.01
CA PHE A 30 5.03 22.64 27.39
C PHE A 30 5.22 23.70 28.49
N ARG A 31 5.58 24.94 28.13
CA ARG A 31 5.71 26.08 29.07
C ARG A 31 4.72 27.20 28.80
N ASN A 32 4.08 27.20 27.63
CA ASN A 32 3.22 28.26 27.14
C ASN A 32 1.76 27.82 26.98
N ILE A 33 1.51 26.55 26.65
CA ILE A 33 0.17 25.94 26.57
C ILE A 33 -0.13 25.28 27.91
N LEU A 34 -0.82 26.01 28.78
CA LEU A 34 -1.14 25.59 30.15
C LEU A 34 -2.64 25.32 30.33
N THR A 35 -2.99 24.53 31.34
CA THR A 35 -4.35 24.42 31.87
C THR A 35 -4.67 25.61 32.79
N ASP A 36 -5.95 25.76 33.19
CA ASP A 36 -6.39 26.72 34.21
C ASP A 36 -5.65 26.57 35.56
N SER A 37 -5.06 25.39 35.82
CA SER A 37 -4.24 25.09 37.01
C SER A 37 -2.74 25.36 36.80
N GLY A 38 -2.35 26.06 35.74
CA GLY A 38 -0.98 26.48 35.44
C GLY A 38 -0.02 25.33 35.09
N LYS A 39 -0.53 24.14 34.77
CA LYS A 39 0.24 22.95 34.40
C LYS A 39 0.23 22.76 32.87
N PRO A 40 1.24 22.10 32.27
CA PRO A 40 1.27 21.88 30.82
C PRO A 40 0.05 21.07 30.36
N ASP A 41 -0.71 21.57 29.39
CA ASP A 41 -1.82 20.83 28.80
C ASP A 41 -1.30 19.92 27.69
N VAL A 42 -0.86 18.72 28.08
CA VAL A 42 -0.28 17.72 27.16
C VAL A 42 -1.28 17.30 26.08
N VAL A 43 -2.59 17.32 26.35
CA VAL A 43 -3.62 16.96 25.37
C VAL A 43 -3.75 18.06 24.31
N ALA A 44 -3.80 19.33 24.73
CA ALA A 44 -3.79 20.48 23.82
C ALA A 44 -2.50 20.54 22.99
N ILE A 45 -1.34 20.28 23.60
CA ILE A 45 -0.04 20.25 22.92
C ILE A 45 0.00 19.19 21.81
N ILE A 46 -0.51 17.98 22.09
CA ILE A 46 -0.58 16.88 21.11
C ILE A 46 -1.55 17.22 19.97
N ILE A 47 -2.74 17.73 20.29
CA ILE A 47 -3.74 18.12 19.27
C ILE A 47 -3.21 19.26 18.38
N LEU A 48 -2.55 20.28 18.95
CA LEU A 48 -1.94 21.35 18.18
C LEU A 48 -0.83 20.83 17.25
N SER A 49 -0.06 19.83 17.67
CA SER A 49 0.99 19.21 16.83
C SER A 49 0.41 18.53 15.58
N ASP A 50 -0.78 17.93 15.68
CA ASP A 50 -1.49 17.34 14.53
C ASP A 50 -2.06 18.42 13.62
N ILE A 51 -2.74 19.43 14.18
CA ILE A 51 -3.29 20.55 13.40
C ILE A 51 -2.16 21.25 12.60
N VAL A 52 -1.04 21.56 13.26
CA VAL A 52 0.14 22.13 12.60
C VAL A 52 0.74 21.18 11.57
N TYR A 53 0.75 19.86 11.80
CA TYR A 53 1.16 18.89 10.79
C TYR A 53 0.25 18.92 9.54
N TRP A 54 -1.08 18.95 9.69
CA TRP A 54 -2.01 19.01 8.56
C TRP A 54 -1.89 20.31 7.75
N TYR A 55 -1.66 21.44 8.42
CA TYR A 55 -1.43 22.74 7.77
C TYR A 55 0.01 22.96 7.28
N THR A 56 0.98 22.12 7.68
CA THR A 56 2.32 22.15 7.10
C THR A 56 2.25 21.66 5.64
N PRO A 57 2.57 22.51 4.64
CA PRO A 57 2.43 22.14 3.25
C PRO A 57 3.37 21.00 2.85
N MET A 58 2.92 20.18 1.91
CA MET A 58 3.79 19.25 1.20
C MET A 58 4.49 20.02 0.08
N MET A 59 5.83 20.11 0.17
CA MET A 59 6.66 20.62 -0.92
C MET A 59 6.89 19.48 -1.92
N THR A 60 6.16 19.51 -3.03
CA THR A 60 6.44 18.66 -4.19
C THR A 60 7.71 19.19 -4.83
N ARG A 61 8.78 18.39 -4.83
CA ARG A 61 10.06 18.72 -5.43
C ARG A 61 10.23 18.03 -6.77
N ASP A 62 11.04 18.61 -7.65
CA ASP A 62 11.50 17.95 -8.85
C ASP A 62 12.42 16.79 -8.47
N GLU A 63 12.18 15.62 -9.06
CA GLU A 63 13.01 14.43 -8.88
C GLU A 63 14.39 14.61 -9.55
N HIS A 64 14.49 15.56 -10.48
CA HIS A 64 15.67 15.84 -11.30
C HIS A 64 16.53 17.01 -10.78
N THR A 65 15.93 18.13 -10.34
CA THR A 65 16.68 19.30 -9.83
C THR A 65 16.60 19.52 -8.32
N GLY A 66 15.67 18.85 -7.63
CA GLY A 66 15.38 19.08 -6.21
C GLY A 66 14.64 20.40 -5.89
N ASP A 67 14.38 21.25 -6.89
CA ASP A 67 13.61 22.48 -6.76
C ASP A 67 12.16 22.21 -6.34
N VAL A 68 11.51 23.17 -5.67
CA VAL A 68 10.10 23.04 -5.27
C VAL A 68 9.18 23.36 -6.45
N ILE A 69 8.75 22.33 -7.19
CA ILE A 69 7.73 22.43 -8.26
C ILE A 69 6.41 23.01 -7.70
N GLY A 70 6.01 22.58 -6.50
CA GLY A 70 4.67 22.89 -5.99
C GLY A 70 4.52 22.82 -4.48
N ILE A 71 3.48 23.50 -4.00
CA ILE A 71 3.07 23.58 -2.59
C ILE A 71 1.65 23.02 -2.51
N GLN A 72 1.47 21.89 -1.85
CA GLN A 72 0.17 21.19 -1.76
C GLN A 72 -0.30 21.09 -0.30
N GLN A 73 -1.59 21.37 -0.06
CA GLN A 73 -2.24 21.15 1.23
C GLN A 73 -2.66 19.68 1.42
N LYS A 74 -2.67 19.19 2.67
CA LYS A 74 -2.90 17.76 2.99
C LYS A 74 -4.37 17.36 3.12
N PHE A 75 -5.31 18.29 2.99
CA PHE A 75 -6.75 18.06 3.14
C PHE A 75 -7.53 18.74 2.00
N GLN A 76 -8.77 18.29 1.74
CA GLN A 76 -9.54 18.71 0.56
C GLN A 76 -10.41 19.97 0.76
N ALA A 77 -10.75 20.30 2.01
CA ALA A 77 -11.53 21.48 2.35
C ALA A 77 -10.66 22.74 2.51
N ASP A 78 -11.29 23.89 2.75
CA ASP A 78 -10.64 25.16 3.09
C ASP A 78 -10.04 25.17 4.50
N LYS A 79 -10.66 24.43 5.44
CA LYS A 79 -10.16 24.23 6.81
C LYS A 79 -10.06 22.75 7.17
N LEU A 80 -9.25 22.40 8.18
CA LEU A 80 -9.10 21.01 8.62
C LEU A 80 -10.40 20.49 9.23
N GLN A 81 -11.07 19.59 8.52
CA GLN A 81 -12.25 18.88 9.00
C GLN A 81 -11.85 17.72 9.90
N LYS A 82 -12.37 17.69 11.13
CA LYS A 82 -12.13 16.63 12.12
C LYS A 82 -13.36 16.41 13.01
N THR A 83 -13.40 15.31 13.75
CA THR A 83 -14.34 15.14 14.88
C THR A 83 -13.61 14.97 16.21
N TYR A 84 -14.29 15.33 17.31
CA TYR A 84 -13.80 15.03 18.67
C TYR A 84 -13.60 13.53 18.93
N GLN A 85 -14.28 12.67 18.16
CA GLN A 85 -14.17 11.22 18.30
C GLN A 85 -12.91 10.71 17.60
N GLU A 86 -12.62 11.14 16.37
CA GLU A 86 -11.36 10.81 15.69
C GLU A 86 -10.14 11.16 16.55
N TYR A 87 -10.13 12.34 17.18
CA TYR A 87 -9.04 12.73 18.07
C TYR A 87 -8.98 11.91 19.37
N ALA A 88 -10.12 11.42 19.88
CA ALA A 88 -10.17 10.52 21.02
C ALA A 88 -9.59 9.14 20.65
N ASP A 89 -9.99 8.62 19.50
CA ASP A 89 -9.60 7.30 18.99
C ASP A 89 -8.11 7.26 18.57
N ILE A 90 -7.58 8.34 17.96
CA ILE A 90 -6.18 8.46 17.54
C ILE A 90 -5.22 8.60 18.73
N PHE A 91 -5.58 9.38 19.76
CA PHE A 91 -4.67 9.68 20.88
C PHE A 91 -4.99 8.93 22.19
N GLY A 92 -6.05 8.11 22.22
CA GLY A 92 -6.41 7.31 23.41
C GLY A 92 -6.96 8.12 24.59
N PHE A 93 -7.37 9.37 24.37
CA PHE A 93 -8.00 10.22 25.39
C PHE A 93 -9.53 10.16 25.31
N SER A 94 -10.23 10.44 26.41
CA SER A 94 -11.69 10.59 26.35
C SER A 94 -12.11 11.79 25.50
N LYS A 95 -13.26 11.70 24.84
CA LYS A 95 -13.88 12.78 24.06
C LYS A 95 -13.99 14.10 24.84
N ASN A 96 -14.18 14.04 26.16
CA ASN A 96 -14.22 15.22 27.03
C ASN A 96 -12.84 15.85 27.23
N GLN A 97 -11.77 15.06 27.36
CA GLN A 97 -10.39 15.60 27.40
C GLN A 97 -10.03 16.27 26.08
N ILE A 98 -10.35 15.65 24.94
CA ILE A 98 -10.16 16.25 23.61
C ILE A 98 -10.95 17.56 23.49
N LYS A 99 -12.23 17.57 23.89
CA LYS A 99 -13.06 18.78 23.83
C LYS A 99 -12.50 19.91 24.69
N ASN A 100 -12.15 19.63 25.94
CA ASN A 100 -11.58 20.60 26.87
C ASN A 100 -10.22 21.15 26.37
N ALA A 101 -9.39 20.30 25.78
CA ALA A 101 -8.11 20.70 25.18
C ALA A 101 -8.29 21.60 23.95
N ILE A 102 -9.26 21.30 23.08
CA ILE A 102 -9.61 22.16 21.93
C ILE A 102 -10.23 23.48 22.40
N ASP A 103 -11.10 23.45 23.43
CA ASP A 103 -11.62 24.65 24.09
C ASP A 103 -10.46 25.51 24.66
N ASN A 104 -9.46 24.89 25.29
CA ASN A 104 -8.27 25.58 25.81
C ASN A 104 -7.39 26.20 24.70
N LEU A 105 -7.17 25.50 23.59
CA LEU A 105 -6.46 26.04 22.42
C LEU A 105 -7.20 27.22 21.77
N CYS A 106 -8.55 27.22 21.79
CA CYS A 106 -9.35 28.37 21.36
C CYS A 106 -9.19 29.54 22.35
N ASN A 107 -9.29 29.29 23.66
CA ASN A 107 -9.17 30.31 24.71
C ASN A 107 -7.79 30.99 24.76
N GLN A 108 -6.75 30.37 24.19
CA GLN A 108 -5.39 30.92 24.10
C GLN A 108 -5.08 31.58 22.73
N ASP A 109 -6.09 31.77 21.87
CA ASP A 109 -5.96 32.27 20.50
C ASP A 109 -4.91 31.49 19.67
N LEU A 110 -4.82 30.17 19.86
CA LEU A 110 -3.90 29.30 19.11
C LEU A 110 -4.57 28.63 17.91
N ILE A 111 -5.88 28.40 17.98
CA ILE A 111 -6.70 27.87 16.88
C ILE A 111 -8.05 28.61 16.84
N THR A 112 -8.67 28.68 15.66
CA THR A 112 -10.11 28.90 15.54
C THR A 112 -10.83 27.55 15.40
N ARG A 113 -12.10 27.50 15.84
CA ARG A 113 -12.99 26.36 15.65
C ARG A 113 -14.37 26.85 15.28
N GLU A 114 -14.92 26.28 14.21
CA GLU A 114 -16.27 26.57 13.71
C GLU A 114 -17.03 25.28 13.40
N PHE A 115 -18.36 25.35 13.38
CA PHE A 115 -19.22 24.21 13.05
C PHE A 115 -20.06 24.55 11.82
N ARG A 116 -20.00 23.69 10.80
CA ARG A 116 -20.72 23.86 9.53
C ARG A 116 -21.75 22.75 9.32
N HIS A 117 -22.73 23.03 8.47
CA HIS A 117 -23.68 22.06 7.96
C HIS A 117 -23.34 21.81 6.48
N ILE A 118 -22.84 20.61 6.17
CA ILE A 118 -22.41 20.25 4.81
C ILE A 118 -23.45 19.37 4.12
N LYS A 119 -23.65 19.57 2.82
CA LYS A 119 -24.44 18.66 1.98
C LYS A 119 -23.48 17.74 1.23
N THR A 120 -23.54 16.44 1.52
CA THR A 120 -22.80 15.42 0.76
C THR A 120 -23.35 15.34 -0.67
N GLY A 121 -22.52 14.97 -1.65
CA GLY A 121 -22.95 14.81 -3.05
C GLY A 121 -24.06 13.75 -3.27
N SER A 122 -24.34 12.92 -2.27
CA SER A 122 -25.47 11.99 -2.20
C SER A 122 -26.77 12.60 -1.66
N GLY A 123 -26.81 13.91 -1.40
CA GLY A 123 -27.98 14.63 -0.86
C GLY A 123 -28.12 14.60 0.66
N LEU A 124 -27.40 13.71 1.37
CA LEU A 124 -27.39 13.67 2.83
C LEU A 124 -26.73 14.94 3.42
N ALA A 125 -27.42 15.62 4.33
CA ALA A 125 -26.88 16.74 5.06
C ALA A 125 -26.23 16.26 6.37
N ILE A 126 -24.91 16.43 6.49
CA ILE A 126 -24.18 16.16 7.74
C ILE A 126 -24.11 17.48 8.51
N THR A 127 -24.72 17.50 9.69
CA THR A 127 -24.83 18.69 10.55
C THR A 127 -23.72 18.73 11.59
N ASN A 128 -23.41 19.93 12.10
CA ASN A 128 -22.46 20.14 13.20
C ASN A 128 -21.04 19.56 12.93
N VAL A 129 -20.56 19.66 11.69
CA VAL A 129 -19.20 19.24 11.30
C VAL A 129 -18.19 20.27 11.78
N MET A 130 -17.21 19.84 12.56
CA MET A 130 -16.19 20.72 13.13
C MET A 130 -15.06 20.96 12.11
N TYR A 131 -14.74 22.24 11.93
CA TYR A 131 -13.59 22.73 11.17
C TYR A 131 -12.65 23.46 12.13
N ILE A 132 -11.35 23.23 12.00
CA ILE A 132 -10.30 23.79 12.85
C ILE A 132 -9.23 24.45 11.98
N GLU A 133 -8.69 25.58 12.42
CA GLU A 133 -7.66 26.34 11.71
C GLU A 133 -6.64 26.94 12.69
N PRO A 134 -5.32 26.78 12.46
CA PRO A 134 -4.28 27.29 13.35
C PRO A 134 -4.04 28.80 13.17
N ILE A 135 -3.97 29.54 14.27
CA ILE A 135 -3.60 30.96 14.27
C ILE A 135 -2.06 31.05 14.26
N PHE A 136 -1.50 30.95 13.05
CA PHE A 136 -0.06 30.78 12.79
C PHE A 136 0.81 31.76 13.58
N ASP A 137 0.51 33.06 13.57
CA ASP A 137 1.28 34.09 14.28
C ASP A 137 1.37 33.82 15.79
N ASN A 138 0.30 33.33 16.40
CA ASN A 138 0.28 33.05 17.84
C ASN A 138 1.03 31.76 18.17
N ILE A 139 0.92 30.75 17.31
CA ILE A 139 1.73 29.52 17.39
C ILE A 139 3.22 29.84 17.25
N VAL A 140 3.61 30.70 16.30
CA VAL A 140 5.01 31.15 16.14
C VAL A 140 5.47 31.92 17.37
N LYS A 141 4.65 32.83 17.91
CA LYS A 141 4.94 33.55 19.17
C LYS A 141 5.19 32.58 20.34
N ILE A 142 4.38 31.54 20.55
CA ILE A 142 4.61 30.57 21.64
C ILE A 142 5.74 29.57 21.34
N SER A 143 6.04 29.30 20.08
CA SER A 143 7.15 28.43 19.67
C SER A 143 8.49 29.11 19.95
N ASN A 144 8.63 30.38 19.55
CA ASN A 144 9.88 31.14 19.61
C ASN A 144 10.12 31.83 20.97
N LYS A 145 9.15 31.79 21.90
CA LYS A 145 9.29 32.22 23.30
C LYS A 145 10.17 31.26 24.11
N ILE A 146 11.44 31.17 23.74
CA ILE A 146 12.50 30.67 24.62
C ILE A 146 12.77 31.79 25.63
N ARG A 147 12.48 31.57 26.92
CA ARG A 147 13.04 32.43 27.96
C ARG A 147 14.57 32.34 27.88
N SER A 148 15.23 33.49 27.76
CA SER A 148 16.65 33.60 28.11
C SER A 148 16.90 32.97 29.49
N PRO A 149 18.05 32.32 29.71
CA PRO A 149 18.31 31.59 30.95
C PRO A 149 18.13 32.52 32.15
N GLN A 150 17.33 32.09 33.13
CA GLN A 150 17.00 32.91 34.28
C GLN A 150 18.27 33.30 35.04
N LYS A 151 18.47 34.61 35.19
CA LYS A 151 19.25 35.15 36.30
C LYS A 151 18.55 34.83 37.63
N ASP A 152 19.29 35.03 38.71
CA ASP A 152 18.80 35.10 40.09
C ASP A 152 18.33 33.79 40.73
N ARG A 153 19.18 32.76 40.59
CA ARG A 153 19.88 32.15 41.75
C ARG A 153 21.26 31.67 41.30
N GLY A 154 22.31 32.27 41.86
CA GLY A 154 23.65 32.24 41.28
C GLY A 154 24.49 31.00 41.62
N TYR A 155 24.98 30.34 40.58
CA TYR A 155 26.34 29.77 40.52
C TYR A 155 26.93 30.12 39.15
N PRO A 156 28.23 30.47 39.05
CA PRO A 156 28.86 30.74 37.77
C PRO A 156 28.98 29.46 36.93
N PRO A 157 28.88 29.51 35.59
CA PRO A 157 29.13 28.36 34.75
C PRO A 157 30.61 27.94 34.87
N LYS A 158 30.85 26.70 35.28
CA LYS A 158 32.21 26.13 35.32
C LYS A 158 32.80 26.07 33.91
N LYS A 159 34.10 26.34 33.79
CA LYS A 159 34.82 26.16 32.53
C LYS A 159 35.07 24.67 32.28
N LEU A 160 35.32 24.31 31.02
CA LEU A 160 35.37 22.91 30.56
C LEU A 160 36.54 22.08 31.12
N GLY A 161 37.43 22.68 31.94
CA GLY A 161 38.55 21.98 32.58
C GLY A 161 38.25 21.35 33.96
N ASP A 162 37.15 21.73 34.63
CA ASP A 162 36.92 21.42 36.05
C ASP A 162 36.08 20.13 36.30
N ILE A 163 36.13 19.17 35.37
CA ILE A 163 35.45 17.87 35.50
C ILE A 163 36.51 16.79 35.81
N PRO A 164 36.49 16.16 37.01
CA PRO A 164 37.46 15.13 37.35
C PRO A 164 37.35 13.91 36.42
N VAL A 165 38.47 13.50 35.83
CA VAL A 165 38.57 12.26 35.06
C VAL A 165 38.28 11.08 35.99
N LYS A 166 37.22 10.31 35.69
CA LYS A 166 36.98 9.04 36.37
C LYS A 166 38.00 8.02 35.89
N SER A 167 38.96 7.71 36.76
CA SER A 167 39.89 6.59 36.59
C SER A 167 39.15 5.27 36.47
N GLU A 168 39.59 4.41 35.55
CA GLU A 168 39.24 2.99 35.56
C GLU A 168 39.77 2.34 36.84
N GLY A 169 38.95 1.52 37.50
CA GLY A 169 39.25 0.94 38.81
C GLY A 169 38.28 -0.19 39.16
N ILE A 170 38.77 -1.23 39.83
CA ILE A 170 38.15 -2.56 39.85
C ILE A 170 37.63 -2.94 41.25
N SER A 171 36.49 -3.66 41.30
CA SER A 171 35.98 -4.46 42.44
C SER A 171 35.48 -3.72 43.70
N PRO A 172 34.84 -4.41 44.67
CA PRO A 172 34.36 -5.82 44.68
C PRO A 172 32.86 -6.00 45.04
N GLN A 173 32.39 -7.25 44.99
CA GLN A 173 31.11 -7.69 45.58
C GLN A 173 31.07 -7.58 47.11
N LYS A 174 29.87 -7.46 47.69
CA LYS A 174 29.56 -7.91 49.06
C LYS A 174 28.19 -8.58 49.14
N ASN A 175 28.12 -9.73 49.82
CA ASN A 175 26.91 -10.50 50.13
C ASN A 175 26.58 -10.40 51.63
N GLY A 176 25.32 -10.65 52.00
CA GLY A 176 24.93 -11.13 53.34
C GLY A 176 24.03 -10.23 54.18
N GLY A 177 22.76 -10.62 54.32
CA GLY A 177 21.76 -10.02 55.25
C GLY A 177 20.38 -10.70 55.05
N PRO A 178 19.72 -11.24 56.10
CA PRO A 178 18.63 -12.22 55.92
C PRO A 178 17.20 -11.64 55.87
N PRO A 179 16.22 -12.36 55.28
CA PRO A 179 14.84 -11.90 55.08
C PRO A 179 13.80 -12.43 56.10
N PRO A 180 12.68 -11.72 56.33
CA PRO A 180 11.49 -12.27 57.00
C PRO A 180 10.60 -13.14 56.08
N LYS A 181 10.11 -14.26 56.63
CA LYS A 181 8.95 -15.06 56.14
C LYS A 181 7.65 -14.37 56.65
N LYS A 182 6.38 -14.72 56.34
CA LYS A 182 5.62 -15.79 55.63
C LYS A 182 4.16 -15.21 55.47
N SER A 183 3.16 -15.65 54.69
CA SER A 183 2.90 -16.46 53.48
C SER A 183 1.45 -16.16 53.04
N GLY A 184 1.04 -16.37 51.78
CA GLY A 184 -0.36 -16.21 51.36
C GLY A 184 -0.63 -16.51 49.88
N ASP A 185 -0.97 -17.77 49.64
CA ASP A 185 -1.54 -18.45 48.45
C ASP A 185 -2.10 -17.62 47.28
N LEU A 186 -1.83 -18.10 46.05
CA LEU A 186 -2.43 -17.65 44.78
C LEU A 186 -3.72 -18.44 44.44
N PRO A 187 -4.82 -17.76 44.12
CA PRO A 187 -5.87 -18.29 43.24
C PRO A 187 -5.69 -17.81 41.77
N PRO A 188 -6.30 -18.48 40.77
CA PRO A 188 -5.94 -18.33 39.36
C PRO A 188 -6.74 -17.28 38.58
N LYS A 189 -6.33 -17.08 37.32
CA LYS A 189 -7.07 -16.31 36.30
C LYS A 189 -8.53 -16.76 36.16
N ASN A 190 -9.46 -15.81 36.20
CA ASN A 190 -10.48 -15.62 35.16
C ASN A 190 -11.15 -14.24 35.32
N GLY A 191 -11.78 -13.74 34.25
CA GLY A 191 -12.42 -12.41 34.23
C GLY A 191 -13.78 -12.38 34.91
N GLY A 192 -14.19 -11.19 35.39
CA GLY A 192 -15.48 -10.99 36.05
C GLY A 192 -15.73 -9.54 36.46
N THR A 193 -16.53 -8.84 35.66
CA THR A 193 -17.05 -7.47 35.84
C THR A 193 -17.58 -7.15 37.24
N TYR A 194 -17.36 -5.91 37.72
CA TYR A 194 -18.39 -5.17 38.45
C TYR A 194 -18.28 -3.66 38.26
N THR A 195 -19.26 -3.06 37.58
CA THR A 195 -19.49 -1.60 37.59
C THR A 195 -20.79 -1.35 38.34
N LYS A 196 -20.70 -0.78 39.54
CA LYS A 196 -21.85 -0.56 40.42
C LYS A 196 -22.60 0.69 39.98
N ILE A 197 -23.74 0.52 39.31
CA ILE A 197 -24.63 1.62 38.92
C ILE A 197 -25.85 1.62 39.85
N THR A 198 -26.17 2.76 40.43
CA THR A 198 -27.34 2.93 41.30
C THR A 198 -28.13 4.15 40.84
N THR A 199 -29.33 3.91 40.30
CA THR A 199 -30.39 4.92 40.16
C THR A 199 -31.71 4.30 40.60
N LYS A 200 -32.42 5.03 41.44
CA LYS A 200 -33.74 4.72 42.02
C LYS A 200 -34.79 5.53 41.26
N ASN A 201 -35.99 4.99 41.02
CA ASN A 201 -37.21 5.78 40.77
C ASN A 201 -38.49 4.98 41.04
N SER A 202 -39.62 5.68 41.23
CA SER A 202 -40.89 5.19 41.80
C SER A 202 -42.04 6.15 41.38
N THR A 203 -43.32 5.79 41.38
CA THR A 203 -43.93 4.49 41.74
C THR A 203 -44.55 3.81 40.48
N GLU A 204 -45.85 3.63 40.22
CA GLU A 204 -47.09 3.80 40.98
C GLU A 204 -48.17 2.81 40.47
N ASN A 205 -49.19 2.55 41.28
CA ASN A 205 -50.05 1.36 41.14
C ASN A 205 -51.51 1.74 40.83
N THR A 206 -52.19 0.97 39.99
CA THR A 206 -53.67 0.94 39.94
C THR A 206 -54.17 -0.50 39.84
N THR A 207 -55.03 -0.89 40.77
CA THR A 207 -55.71 -2.20 40.79
C THR A 207 -57.18 -2.04 40.44
N THR A 208 -57.69 -2.88 39.53
CA THR A 208 -59.15 -3.12 39.40
C THR A 208 -59.42 -4.60 39.15
N THR A 209 -60.06 -5.24 40.12
CA THR A 209 -60.60 -6.61 40.06
C THR A 209 -62.07 -6.56 39.64
N THR A 210 -62.55 -7.51 38.81
CA THR A 210 -63.95 -8.04 38.70
C THR A 210 -64.18 -8.65 37.29
N THR A 211 -64.89 -9.77 37.04
CA THR A 211 -65.31 -10.97 37.81
C THR A 211 -65.89 -12.06 36.87
N ALA A 212 -65.51 -13.34 37.07
CA ALA A 212 -66.22 -14.60 36.79
C ALA A 212 -66.48 -15.18 35.35
N CYS A 213 -66.75 -16.50 35.38
CA CYS A 213 -67.48 -17.37 34.44
C CYS A 213 -66.81 -17.86 33.13
N GLU A 214 -66.01 -18.93 33.28
CA GLU A 214 -66.30 -20.31 32.81
C GLU A 214 -66.81 -20.65 31.39
N ALA A 215 -66.45 -21.89 30.98
CA ALA A 215 -66.80 -22.61 29.74
C ALA A 215 -66.09 -22.14 28.46
N ALA A 216 -65.64 -23.01 27.55
CA ALA A 216 -65.71 -24.47 27.50
C ALA A 216 -64.37 -25.08 27.02
N ALA A 217 -64.22 -26.40 27.13
CA ALA A 217 -63.01 -27.10 26.67
C ALA A 217 -62.86 -27.04 25.14
N VAL A 218 -61.69 -26.57 24.68
CA VAL A 218 -61.22 -26.65 23.29
C VAL A 218 -59.83 -27.30 23.31
N THR A 219 -59.49 -28.10 22.29
CA THR A 219 -58.26 -28.91 22.28
C THR A 219 -56.98 -28.08 22.16
N LEU A 220 -55.90 -28.59 22.77
CA LEU A 220 -54.61 -27.91 23.00
C LEU A 220 -53.73 -27.77 21.73
N GLU A 221 -54.31 -27.84 20.54
CA GLU A 221 -53.57 -28.19 19.29
C GLU A 221 -53.49 -27.06 18.25
N ASN A 222 -54.18 -25.92 18.47
CA ASN A 222 -54.39 -24.87 17.46
C ASN A 222 -53.96 -23.44 17.87
N CYS A 223 -53.21 -23.27 18.98
CA CYS A 223 -52.74 -21.95 19.43
C CYS A 223 -51.39 -21.50 18.82
N ILE A 224 -50.66 -22.37 18.13
CA ILE A 224 -49.31 -22.10 17.61
C ILE A 224 -49.32 -21.99 16.08
N PRO A 225 -48.80 -20.88 15.49
CA PRO A 225 -48.66 -20.74 14.04
C PRO A 225 -47.82 -21.84 13.38
N GLU A 226 -48.22 -22.25 12.17
CA GLU A 226 -47.49 -23.23 11.36
C GLU A 226 -45.99 -22.92 11.13
N PRO A 227 -45.54 -21.66 10.94
CA PRO A 227 -44.11 -21.33 10.88
C PRO A 227 -43.32 -21.66 12.15
N ILE A 228 -43.97 -21.71 13.31
CA ILE A 228 -43.38 -22.15 14.58
C ILE A 228 -43.52 -23.67 14.70
N ARG A 229 -44.70 -24.25 14.41
CA ARG A 229 -44.97 -25.70 14.50
C ARG A 229 -43.98 -26.52 13.65
N SER A 230 -43.76 -26.08 12.40
CA SER A 230 -42.82 -26.68 11.45
C SER A 230 -41.34 -26.52 11.85
N GLY A 231 -41.01 -25.58 12.74
CA GLY A 231 -39.66 -25.41 13.31
C GLY A 231 -39.35 -26.29 14.53
N ILE A 232 -40.34 -27.01 15.07
CA ILE A 232 -40.14 -27.93 16.20
C ILE A 232 -39.65 -29.29 15.67
N PRO A 233 -38.49 -29.82 16.13
CA PRO A 233 -38.03 -31.15 15.72
C PRO A 233 -39.07 -32.21 16.10
N GLU A 234 -39.31 -33.17 15.20
CA GLU A 234 -40.43 -34.15 15.27
C GLU A 234 -40.61 -34.79 16.65
N ILE A 235 -39.50 -35.18 17.31
CA ILE A 235 -39.45 -35.81 18.64
C ILE A 235 -40.08 -34.94 19.75
N TYR A 236 -40.25 -33.64 19.53
CA TYR A 236 -40.74 -32.67 20.52
C TYR A 236 -42.04 -31.97 20.12
N GLN A 237 -42.70 -32.35 19.02
CA GLN A 237 -43.92 -31.66 18.55
C GLN A 237 -45.07 -31.74 19.56
N ASP A 238 -45.21 -32.86 20.27
CA ASP A 238 -46.21 -33.05 21.34
C ASP A 238 -45.65 -32.73 22.75
N HIS A 239 -44.42 -32.22 22.86
CA HIS A 239 -43.76 -32.06 24.15
C HIS A 239 -44.33 -30.86 24.91
N LYS A 240 -45.21 -31.13 25.89
CA LYS A 240 -45.95 -30.12 26.68
C LYS A 240 -45.14 -28.89 27.09
N ASP A 241 -43.93 -29.06 27.62
CA ASP A 241 -43.10 -27.92 28.05
C ASP A 241 -42.59 -27.07 26.87
N VAL A 242 -42.36 -27.66 25.69
CA VAL A 242 -41.96 -26.93 24.48
C VAL A 242 -43.13 -26.05 24.03
N LEU A 243 -44.32 -26.65 23.89
CA LEU A 243 -45.54 -25.95 23.51
C LEU A 243 -45.87 -24.79 24.47
N ALA A 244 -45.83 -25.04 25.78
CA ALA A 244 -46.13 -24.02 26.80
C ALA A 244 -45.12 -22.86 26.84
N ASN A 245 -43.81 -23.14 26.65
CA ASN A 245 -42.81 -22.06 26.52
C ASN A 245 -43.03 -21.27 25.22
N LEU A 246 -43.26 -21.94 24.08
CA LEU A 246 -43.50 -21.27 22.79
C LEU A 246 -44.74 -20.36 22.86
N GLU A 247 -45.86 -20.82 23.43
CA GLU A 247 -47.07 -20.01 23.61
C GLU A 247 -46.82 -18.79 24.53
N THR A 248 -46.13 -18.98 25.66
CA THR A 248 -45.80 -17.89 26.60
C THR A 248 -44.94 -16.80 25.96
N TYR A 249 -43.94 -17.18 25.15
CA TYR A 249 -43.08 -16.22 24.46
C TYR A 249 -43.71 -15.64 23.20
N LEU A 250 -44.61 -16.36 22.53
CA LEU A 250 -45.39 -15.86 21.40
C LEU A 250 -46.31 -14.71 21.83
N GLN A 251 -47.01 -14.85 22.95
CA GLN A 251 -47.90 -13.82 23.50
C GLN A 251 -47.16 -12.58 24.02
N SER A 252 -45.89 -12.70 24.42
CA SER A 252 -45.14 -11.61 25.07
C SER A 252 -44.08 -10.93 24.19
N HIS A 253 -43.49 -11.65 23.23
CA HIS A 253 -42.41 -11.16 22.37
C HIS A 253 -42.73 -11.26 20.85
N GLY A 254 -43.80 -11.95 20.48
CA GLY A 254 -44.28 -12.06 19.11
C GLY A 254 -43.58 -13.14 18.27
N GLU A 255 -44.24 -13.51 17.17
CA GLU A 255 -43.85 -14.61 16.28
C GLU A 255 -42.41 -14.53 15.74
N PRO A 256 -41.89 -13.38 15.26
CA PRO A 256 -40.52 -13.31 14.71
C PRO A 256 -39.42 -13.63 15.73
N TYR A 257 -39.64 -13.27 17.00
CA TYR A 257 -38.70 -13.59 18.09
C TYR A 257 -38.70 -15.10 18.34
N VAL A 258 -39.88 -15.70 18.51
CA VAL A 258 -40.03 -17.14 18.77
C VAL A 258 -39.45 -17.98 17.64
N ILE A 259 -39.68 -17.64 16.38
CA ILE A 259 -39.08 -18.34 15.22
C ILE A 259 -37.55 -18.24 15.26
N THR A 260 -36.99 -17.07 15.58
CA THR A 260 -35.53 -16.86 15.61
C THR A 260 -34.86 -17.65 16.73
N GLU A 261 -35.45 -17.66 17.93
CA GLU A 261 -34.94 -18.44 19.06
C GLU A 261 -35.15 -19.96 18.87
N LEU A 262 -36.25 -20.38 18.26
CA LEU A 262 -36.53 -21.79 17.94
C LEU A 262 -35.52 -22.33 16.92
N GLY A 263 -35.29 -21.62 15.81
CA GLY A 263 -34.29 -21.99 14.82
C GLY A 263 -32.87 -22.02 15.40
N TYR A 264 -32.52 -21.08 16.26
CA TYR A 264 -31.23 -21.08 16.96
C TYR A 264 -31.10 -22.28 17.91
N ALA A 265 -32.13 -22.58 18.70
CA ALA A 265 -32.15 -23.72 19.61
C ALA A 265 -32.06 -25.07 18.87
N ALA A 266 -32.76 -25.21 17.74
CA ALA A 266 -32.67 -26.40 16.90
C ALA A 266 -31.25 -26.60 16.33
N ALA A 267 -30.60 -25.53 15.87
CA ALA A 267 -29.25 -25.61 15.32
C ALA A 267 -28.12 -25.84 16.36
N HIS A 268 -28.35 -25.51 17.64
CA HIS A 268 -27.31 -25.54 18.69
C HIS A 268 -27.58 -26.53 19.85
N SER A 269 -28.72 -27.23 19.86
CA SER A 269 -29.03 -28.26 20.85
C SER A 269 -28.27 -29.57 20.59
N THR A 270 -27.01 -29.63 21.02
CA THR A 270 -26.08 -30.76 20.81
C THR A 270 -26.29 -31.98 21.73
N LYS A 271 -27.46 -32.13 22.36
CA LYS A 271 -27.77 -33.24 23.28
C LYS A 271 -29.15 -33.83 23.06
N ASP A 272 -29.22 -35.15 22.95
CA ASP A 272 -30.46 -35.92 23.02
C ASP A 272 -31.19 -35.62 24.34
N GLY A 273 -32.51 -35.40 24.28
CA GLY A 273 -33.33 -34.94 25.42
C GLY A 273 -33.07 -33.49 25.88
N GLY A 274 -32.01 -32.82 25.40
CA GLY A 274 -31.60 -31.50 25.87
C GLY A 274 -32.37 -30.32 25.29
N PHE A 275 -33.05 -30.52 24.15
CA PHE A 275 -33.68 -29.45 23.37
C PHE A 275 -34.70 -28.60 24.14
N PRO A 276 -35.65 -29.13 24.93
CA PRO A 276 -36.62 -28.30 25.65
C PRO A 276 -35.97 -27.33 26.64
N ALA A 277 -34.92 -27.78 27.34
CA ALA A 277 -34.17 -26.95 28.29
C ALA A 277 -33.24 -25.93 27.59
N PHE A 278 -32.79 -26.23 26.36
CA PHE A 278 -32.00 -25.31 25.55
C PHE A 278 -32.88 -24.23 24.90
N LEU A 279 -34.02 -24.63 24.31
CA LEU A 279 -35.02 -23.73 23.73
C LEU A 279 -35.53 -22.72 24.75
N ARG A 280 -35.92 -23.19 25.95
CA ARG A 280 -36.34 -22.31 27.05
C ARG A 280 -35.27 -21.26 27.38
N ARG A 281 -33.99 -21.66 27.46
CA ARG A 281 -32.89 -20.72 27.72
C ARG A 281 -32.63 -19.75 26.57
N SER A 282 -32.84 -20.17 25.33
CA SER A 282 -32.77 -19.27 24.16
C SER A 282 -33.86 -18.19 24.27
N LEU A 283 -35.12 -18.60 24.49
CA LEU A 283 -36.27 -17.71 24.68
C LEU A 283 -36.09 -16.76 25.89
N GLU A 284 -35.55 -17.25 27.01
CA GLU A 284 -35.25 -16.46 28.20
C GLU A 284 -34.12 -15.42 28.01
N ASN A 285 -33.19 -15.62 27.05
CA ASN A 285 -31.96 -14.82 26.94
C ASN A 285 -31.71 -14.19 25.56
N GLY A 286 -32.59 -14.38 24.57
CA GLY A 286 -32.50 -13.76 23.24
C GLY A 286 -31.28 -14.19 22.40
N TRP A 287 -30.81 -15.44 22.57
CA TRP A 287 -29.55 -15.90 21.99
C TRP A 287 -29.55 -15.94 20.46
N GLY A 288 -30.63 -16.41 19.84
CA GLY A 288 -30.77 -16.43 18.38
C GLY A 288 -30.86 -15.03 17.80
N THR A 289 -31.60 -14.15 18.47
CA THR A 289 -31.81 -12.76 18.11
C THR A 289 -30.50 -11.97 18.17
N GLU A 290 -29.65 -12.21 19.18
CA GLU A 290 -28.33 -11.59 19.27
C GLU A 290 -27.34 -12.19 18.26
N ASN A 291 -27.37 -13.51 18.03
CA ASN A 291 -26.55 -14.16 17.01
C ASN A 291 -26.88 -13.62 15.60
N LEU A 292 -28.16 -13.42 15.29
CA LEU A 292 -28.61 -12.83 14.02
C LEU A 292 -28.06 -11.40 13.82
N LYS A 293 -28.05 -10.55 14.86
CA LYS A 293 -27.41 -9.22 14.80
C LYS A 293 -25.91 -9.33 14.52
N ILE A 294 -25.22 -10.26 15.18
CA ILE A 294 -23.78 -10.48 15.01
C ILE A 294 -23.48 -10.94 13.56
N GLN A 295 -24.29 -11.84 12.99
CA GLN A 295 -24.17 -12.27 11.60
C GLN A 295 -24.42 -11.12 10.61
N GLN A 296 -25.48 -10.32 10.81
CA GLN A 296 -25.79 -9.16 9.97
C GLN A 296 -24.69 -8.09 10.06
N ALA A 297 -24.14 -7.85 11.25
CA ALA A 297 -23.01 -6.95 11.44
C ALA A 297 -21.75 -7.46 10.71
N ALA A 298 -21.42 -8.76 10.81
CA ALA A 298 -20.29 -9.36 10.12
C ALA A 298 -20.44 -9.31 8.59
N GLN A 299 -21.63 -9.59 8.04
CA GLN A 299 -21.91 -9.43 6.60
C GLN A 299 -21.78 -7.98 6.16
N THR A 300 -22.30 -7.03 6.94
CA THR A 300 -22.19 -5.60 6.66
C THR A 300 -20.73 -5.14 6.68
N GLU A 301 -19.92 -5.62 7.64
CA GLU A 301 -18.51 -5.29 7.72
C GLU A 301 -17.72 -5.88 6.53
N GLN A 302 -18.03 -7.11 6.10
CA GLN A 302 -17.45 -7.72 4.90
C GLN A 302 -17.75 -6.89 3.64
N LEU A 303 -18.98 -6.41 3.47
CA LEU A 303 -19.36 -5.53 2.36
C LEU A 303 -18.60 -4.19 2.40
N ILE A 304 -18.42 -3.59 3.58
CA ILE A 304 -17.63 -2.36 3.76
C ILE A 304 -16.14 -2.61 3.43
N ARG A 305 -15.57 -3.75 3.86
CA ARG A 305 -14.19 -4.14 3.55
C ARG A 305 -13.99 -4.34 2.05
N GLN A 306 -14.87 -5.10 1.38
CA GLN A 306 -14.85 -5.28 -0.08
C GLN A 306 -14.98 -3.96 -0.84
N ARG A 307 -15.86 -3.07 -0.39
CA ARG A 307 -16.03 -1.74 -1.00
C ARG A 307 -14.74 -0.93 -0.92
N ARG A 308 -14.12 -0.85 0.26
CA ARG A 308 -12.83 -0.15 0.46
C ARG A 308 -11.70 -0.74 -0.40
N GLN A 309 -11.67 -2.05 -0.58
CA GLN A 309 -10.71 -2.72 -1.49
C GLN A 309 -10.93 -2.27 -2.94
N ARG A 310 -12.17 -2.33 -3.46
CA ARG A 310 -12.48 -1.86 -4.83
C ARG A 310 -12.23 -0.37 -5.03
N GLU A 311 -12.51 0.46 -4.02
CA GLU A 311 -12.23 1.90 -4.07
C GLU A 311 -10.71 2.16 -4.17
N LYS A 312 -9.89 1.42 -3.41
CA LYS A 312 -8.43 1.48 -3.53
C LYS A 312 -7.93 0.95 -4.87
N GLU A 313 -8.39 -0.22 -5.33
CA GLU A 313 -8.02 -0.78 -6.64
C GLU A 313 -8.32 0.18 -7.80
N LEU A 314 -9.40 0.96 -7.68
CA LEU A 314 -9.79 1.96 -8.67
C LEU A 314 -8.93 3.23 -8.59
N GLU A 315 -8.44 3.60 -7.40
CA GLU A 315 -7.46 4.67 -7.20
C GLU A 315 -6.06 4.26 -7.69
N ASP A 316 -5.58 3.07 -7.34
CA ASP A 316 -4.33 2.47 -7.84
C ASP A 316 -4.34 2.35 -9.39
N ARG A 317 -5.51 2.09 -10.00
CA ARG A 317 -5.67 2.13 -11.47
C ARG A 317 -5.66 3.54 -12.06
N ARG A 318 -6.13 4.56 -11.35
CA ARG A 318 -6.12 5.95 -11.81
C ARG A 318 -4.71 6.54 -11.77
N THR A 319 -3.93 6.25 -10.72
CA THR A 319 -2.56 6.71 -10.60
C THR A 319 -1.66 6.10 -11.67
N GLU A 320 -1.80 4.81 -11.97
CA GLU A 320 -1.06 4.18 -13.09
C GLU A 320 -1.53 4.71 -14.46
N GLN A 321 -2.83 4.97 -14.66
CA GLN A 321 -3.30 5.64 -15.89
C GLN A 321 -2.72 7.05 -16.06
N GLN A 322 -2.64 7.84 -14.99
CA GLN A 322 -2.03 9.17 -15.02
C GLN A 322 -0.52 9.07 -15.33
N ARG A 323 0.19 8.15 -14.67
CA ARG A 323 1.61 7.88 -14.92
C ARG A 323 1.88 7.50 -16.37
N LEU A 324 1.05 6.66 -16.96
CA LEU A 324 1.15 6.29 -18.38
C LEU A 324 0.92 7.51 -19.31
N ALA A 325 -0.03 8.38 -18.98
CA ALA A 325 -0.25 9.62 -19.74
C ALA A 325 0.91 10.62 -19.60
N ASP A 326 1.55 10.71 -18.42
CA ASP A 326 2.73 11.55 -18.22
C ASP A 326 3.99 10.98 -18.93
N ILE A 327 4.12 9.65 -19.03
CA ILE A 327 5.12 8.99 -19.88
C ILE A 327 4.86 9.32 -21.36
N GLU A 328 3.64 9.11 -21.86
CA GLU A 328 3.29 9.39 -23.26
C GLU A 328 3.52 10.88 -23.62
N LYS A 329 3.22 11.78 -22.68
CA LYS A 329 3.48 13.22 -22.81
C LYS A 329 4.98 13.54 -22.89
N ARG A 330 5.83 12.86 -22.11
CA ARG A 330 7.30 12.97 -22.20
C ARG A 330 7.81 12.43 -23.54
N ASP A 331 7.31 11.28 -24.00
CA ASP A 331 7.69 10.70 -25.30
C ASP A 331 7.32 11.63 -26.47
N ARG A 332 6.10 12.19 -26.48
CA ARG A 332 5.69 13.20 -27.47
C ARG A 332 6.59 14.45 -27.46
N GLN A 333 7.05 14.91 -26.29
CA GLN A 333 8.00 16.02 -26.18
C GLN A 333 9.40 15.67 -26.69
N ILE A 334 9.86 14.44 -26.46
CA ILE A 334 11.12 13.93 -27.02
C ILE A 334 11.04 13.85 -28.55
N ASP A 335 9.91 13.37 -29.08
CA ASP A 335 9.67 13.28 -30.53
C ASP A 335 9.61 14.66 -31.20
N GLN A 336 8.91 15.64 -30.62
CA GLN A 336 8.90 17.01 -31.13
C GLN A 336 10.32 17.59 -31.17
N LYS A 337 11.05 17.51 -30.04
CA LYS A 337 12.41 18.03 -29.93
C LYS A 337 13.40 17.32 -30.87
N PHE A 338 13.17 16.05 -31.16
CA PHE A 338 13.96 15.29 -32.14
C PHE A 338 13.74 15.79 -33.57
N GLN A 339 12.51 16.14 -33.97
CA GLN A 339 12.26 16.80 -35.26
C GLN A 339 12.90 18.20 -35.31
N GLU A 340 12.76 19.00 -34.26
CA GLU A 340 13.43 20.31 -34.15
C GLU A 340 14.97 20.23 -34.21
N ALA A 341 15.56 19.09 -33.84
CA ALA A 341 17.00 18.85 -33.97
C ALA A 341 17.38 18.41 -35.40
N LEU A 342 16.57 17.57 -36.05
CA LEU A 342 16.74 17.20 -37.46
C LEU A 342 16.68 18.42 -38.39
N GLU A 343 15.74 19.35 -38.17
CA GLU A 343 15.61 20.59 -38.96
C GLU A 343 16.81 21.55 -38.82
N ARG A 344 17.66 21.38 -37.79
CA ARG A 344 18.83 22.23 -37.51
C ARG A 344 20.16 21.62 -37.97
N LEU A 345 20.19 20.35 -38.37
CA LEU A 345 21.39 19.67 -38.86
C LEU A 345 21.65 19.97 -40.34
N THR A 346 22.90 20.18 -40.73
CA THR A 346 23.23 20.26 -42.16
C THR A 346 23.18 18.86 -42.80
N PRO A 347 22.87 18.74 -44.11
CA PRO A 347 22.81 17.43 -44.78
C PRO A 347 24.12 16.61 -44.67
N SER A 348 25.26 17.28 -44.60
CA SER A 348 26.57 16.64 -44.44
C SER A 348 26.81 16.09 -43.03
N GLU A 349 26.26 16.73 -42.00
CA GLU A 349 26.32 16.24 -40.62
C GLU A 349 25.34 15.09 -40.40
N LEU A 350 24.12 15.21 -40.93
CA LEU A 350 23.10 14.16 -40.87
C LEU A 350 23.62 12.86 -41.50
N GLY A 351 24.14 12.92 -42.73
CA GLY A 351 24.68 11.73 -43.42
C GLY A 351 25.88 11.07 -42.71
N ARG A 352 26.66 11.85 -41.94
CA ARG A 352 27.71 11.30 -41.07
C ARG A 352 27.11 10.52 -39.90
N ILE A 353 26.13 11.09 -39.21
CA ILE A 353 25.47 10.49 -38.05
C ILE A 353 24.67 9.25 -38.46
N GLU A 354 24.01 9.26 -39.62
CA GLU A 354 23.32 8.08 -40.18
C GLU A 354 24.28 6.93 -40.48
N SER A 355 25.46 7.24 -41.04
CA SER A 355 26.52 6.26 -41.31
C SER A 355 27.09 5.65 -40.03
N GLU A 356 27.33 6.48 -39.01
CA GLU A 356 27.79 6.07 -37.68
C GLU A 356 26.77 5.17 -36.98
N ALA A 357 25.50 5.58 -36.96
CA ALA A 357 24.40 4.80 -36.39
C ALA A 357 24.19 3.45 -37.10
N TRP A 358 24.39 3.40 -38.42
CA TRP A 358 24.30 2.16 -39.19
C TRP A 358 25.43 1.18 -38.86
N ALA A 359 26.67 1.67 -38.75
CA ALA A 359 27.82 0.85 -38.38
C ALA A 359 27.67 0.26 -36.96
N GLU A 360 27.22 1.07 -36.00
CA GLU A 360 26.96 0.60 -34.63
C GLU A 360 25.81 -0.43 -34.58
N ALA A 361 24.77 -0.26 -35.41
CA ALA A 361 23.67 -1.22 -35.52
C ALA A 361 24.09 -2.56 -36.15
N GLU A 362 24.96 -2.56 -37.16
CA GLU A 362 25.51 -3.79 -37.73
C GLU A 362 26.40 -4.54 -36.74
N GLN A 363 27.17 -3.82 -35.90
CA GLN A 363 27.96 -4.40 -34.82
C GLN A 363 27.07 -4.99 -33.70
N LYS A 364 26.00 -4.29 -33.31
CA LYS A 364 25.07 -4.73 -32.26
C LYS A 364 24.09 -5.83 -32.68
N THR A 365 23.84 -6.03 -33.97
CA THR A 365 22.85 -7.01 -34.46
C THR A 365 23.48 -8.38 -34.76
N PRO A 366 23.34 -9.39 -33.87
CA PRO A 366 23.97 -10.70 -34.04
C PRO A 366 23.40 -11.47 -35.23
N GLU A 367 24.20 -12.39 -35.76
CA GLU A 367 23.80 -13.26 -36.88
C GLU A 367 22.68 -14.23 -36.47
N LEU A 368 21.74 -14.49 -37.38
CA LEU A 368 20.58 -15.32 -37.09
C LEU A 368 20.92 -16.79 -37.32
N LYS A 369 20.83 -17.60 -36.25
CA LYS A 369 21.01 -19.06 -36.31
C LYS A 369 20.18 -19.65 -37.45
N GLY A 370 20.82 -20.41 -38.34
CA GLY A 370 20.21 -20.98 -39.54
C GLY A 370 20.50 -20.24 -40.85
N GLN A 371 21.09 -19.03 -40.84
CA GLN A 371 21.44 -18.29 -42.06
C GLN A 371 22.31 -19.11 -43.04
N GLN A 372 23.35 -19.81 -42.56
CA GLN A 372 24.18 -20.70 -43.39
C GLN A 372 23.38 -21.84 -44.04
N GLY A 373 22.41 -22.41 -43.32
CA GLY A 373 21.53 -23.46 -43.84
C GLY A 373 20.60 -22.95 -44.94
N GLN A 374 20.01 -21.77 -44.75
CA GLN A 374 19.20 -21.12 -45.79
C GLN A 374 20.04 -20.68 -47.00
N MET A 375 21.27 -20.20 -46.81
CA MET A 375 22.19 -19.89 -47.92
C MET A 375 22.62 -21.13 -48.69
N LEU A 376 22.77 -22.28 -48.03
CA LEU A 376 23.06 -23.56 -48.69
C LEU A 376 21.83 -24.08 -49.47
N ALA A 377 20.62 -23.90 -48.94
CA ALA A 377 19.38 -24.22 -49.64
C ALA A 377 19.18 -23.34 -50.87
N ALA A 378 19.28 -22.01 -50.72
CA ALA A 378 19.18 -21.05 -51.82
C ALA A 378 20.28 -21.24 -52.88
N ALA A 379 21.49 -21.70 -52.51
CA ALA A 379 22.53 -22.04 -53.47
C ALA A 379 22.20 -23.30 -54.29
N LYS A 380 21.57 -24.31 -53.66
CA LYS A 380 21.10 -25.53 -54.36
C LYS A 380 19.90 -25.25 -55.27
N GLU A 381 18.97 -24.41 -54.83
CA GLU A 381 17.85 -23.91 -55.63
C GLU A 381 18.35 -23.06 -56.81
N LYS A 382 19.29 -22.14 -56.56
CA LYS A 382 19.90 -21.38 -57.66
C LYS A 382 20.61 -22.31 -58.64
N LEU A 383 21.40 -23.28 -58.17
CA LEU A 383 22.05 -24.29 -59.02
C LEU A 383 21.04 -25.03 -59.92
N SER A 384 19.91 -25.49 -59.39
CA SER A 384 18.92 -26.22 -60.20
C SER A 384 18.22 -25.36 -61.26
N THR A 385 18.16 -24.03 -61.09
CA THR A 385 17.58 -23.09 -62.06
C THR A 385 18.56 -22.54 -63.11
N LEU A 386 19.86 -22.85 -63.03
CA LEU A 386 20.83 -22.38 -64.02
C LEU A 386 20.76 -23.16 -65.35
N PRO A 387 21.03 -22.50 -66.50
CA PRO A 387 21.14 -23.19 -67.78
C PRO A 387 22.35 -24.14 -67.79
N GLY A 388 22.29 -25.20 -68.61
CA GLY A 388 23.28 -26.29 -68.59
C GLY A 388 24.73 -25.80 -68.72
N HIS A 389 25.02 -24.99 -69.73
CA HIS A 389 26.38 -24.48 -69.98
C HIS A 389 26.96 -23.64 -68.83
N GLU A 390 26.14 -22.90 -68.07
CA GLU A 390 26.60 -22.20 -66.85
C GLU A 390 26.88 -23.17 -65.71
N ARG A 391 26.07 -24.23 -65.54
CA ARG A 391 26.35 -25.30 -64.57
C ARG A 391 27.63 -26.04 -64.90
N ASP A 392 27.81 -26.45 -66.14
CA ASP A 392 28.98 -27.22 -66.58
C ASP A 392 30.26 -26.38 -66.38
N SER A 393 30.21 -25.08 -66.67
CA SER A 393 31.29 -24.12 -66.37
C SER A 393 31.57 -23.99 -64.86
N LEU A 394 30.53 -23.91 -64.02
CA LEU A 394 30.68 -23.89 -62.56
C LEU A 394 31.30 -25.19 -62.01
N PHE A 395 30.89 -26.35 -62.53
CA PHE A 395 31.44 -27.64 -62.14
C PHE A 395 32.91 -27.79 -62.54
N GLU A 396 33.31 -27.43 -63.77
CA GLU A 396 34.73 -27.53 -64.15
C GLU A 396 35.63 -26.51 -63.42
N VAL A 397 35.15 -25.29 -63.12
CA VAL A 397 35.93 -24.36 -62.26
C VAL A 397 36.06 -24.90 -60.83
N ALA A 398 34.97 -25.38 -60.23
CA ALA A 398 35.01 -25.99 -58.90
C ALA A 398 35.92 -27.23 -58.86
N LYS A 399 35.89 -28.05 -59.92
CA LYS A 399 36.74 -29.23 -60.09
C LYS A 399 38.23 -28.85 -60.24
N ALA A 400 38.54 -27.80 -60.99
CA ALA A 400 39.89 -27.25 -61.07
C ALA A 400 40.39 -26.76 -59.70
N SER A 401 39.58 -25.98 -58.98
CA SER A 401 39.93 -25.50 -57.62
C SER A 401 40.09 -26.65 -56.61
N VAL A 402 39.27 -27.71 -56.68
CA VAL A 402 39.43 -28.90 -55.83
C VAL A 402 40.69 -29.70 -56.19
N ARG A 403 40.97 -29.94 -57.49
CA ARG A 403 42.24 -30.57 -57.93
C ARG A 403 43.45 -29.80 -57.40
N ALA A 404 43.45 -28.48 -57.52
CA ALA A 404 44.52 -27.61 -57.04
C ALA A 404 44.68 -27.66 -55.50
N ALA A 405 43.57 -27.73 -54.75
CA ALA A 405 43.60 -27.77 -53.29
C ALA A 405 44.05 -29.13 -52.71
N ILE A 406 43.83 -30.26 -53.40
CA ILE A 406 44.15 -31.60 -52.88
C ILE A 406 45.36 -32.27 -53.55
N GLY A 407 45.97 -31.66 -54.57
CA GLY A 407 47.21 -32.16 -55.20
C GLY A 407 47.15 -33.57 -55.80
N GLY A 408 45.95 -34.10 -56.08
CA GLY A 408 45.77 -35.47 -56.58
C GLY A 408 45.56 -36.56 -55.51
N LEU A 409 45.43 -36.21 -54.22
CA LEU A 409 45.21 -37.15 -53.11
C LEU A 409 44.00 -38.10 -53.28
N LEU A 410 43.01 -37.74 -54.09
CA LEU A 410 41.84 -38.56 -54.42
C LEU A 410 41.59 -38.51 -55.92
N GLY A 411 41.41 -39.67 -56.55
CA GLY A 411 41.02 -39.77 -57.96
C GLY A 411 39.60 -39.28 -58.22
N GLU A 412 39.30 -38.84 -59.45
CA GLU A 412 38.03 -38.16 -59.77
C GLU A 412 36.79 -39.03 -59.55
N ASN A 413 36.91 -40.34 -59.69
CA ASN A 413 35.82 -41.30 -59.45
C ASN A 413 35.60 -41.60 -57.94
N HIS A 414 36.37 -40.99 -57.04
CA HIS A 414 36.22 -41.20 -55.60
C HIS A 414 35.02 -40.40 -55.04
N PRO A 415 34.12 -41.01 -54.25
CA PRO A 415 32.94 -40.31 -53.72
C PRO A 415 33.29 -39.06 -52.88
N GLY A 416 34.43 -39.09 -52.17
CA GLY A 416 34.93 -37.93 -51.42
C GLY A 416 35.43 -36.78 -52.31
N PHE A 417 35.90 -37.07 -53.53
CA PHE A 417 36.30 -36.05 -54.50
C PHE A 417 35.05 -35.33 -55.04
N GLN A 418 34.06 -36.09 -55.51
CA GLN A 418 32.81 -35.54 -56.04
C GLN A 418 32.08 -34.70 -54.98
N ARG A 419 31.98 -35.20 -53.75
CA ARG A 419 31.41 -34.44 -52.62
C ARG A 419 32.20 -33.16 -52.30
N ALA A 420 33.50 -33.10 -52.55
CA ALA A 420 34.27 -31.86 -52.40
C ALA A 420 33.96 -30.86 -53.53
N VAL A 421 33.82 -31.34 -54.77
CA VAL A 421 33.39 -30.53 -55.92
C VAL A 421 31.98 -29.97 -55.72
N ASP A 422 31.00 -30.78 -55.30
CA ASP A 422 29.64 -30.32 -54.98
C ASP A 422 29.63 -29.16 -53.98
N ASN A 423 30.40 -29.29 -52.90
CA ASN A 423 30.50 -28.24 -51.88
C ASN A 423 31.23 -26.99 -52.40
N GLN A 424 32.18 -27.14 -53.32
CA GLN A 424 32.83 -25.99 -53.96
C GLN A 424 31.91 -25.31 -54.97
N VAL A 425 31.13 -26.03 -55.79
CA VAL A 425 30.11 -25.43 -56.69
C VAL A 425 29.11 -24.58 -55.91
N LEU A 426 28.66 -25.04 -54.74
CA LEU A 426 27.75 -24.26 -53.89
C LEU A 426 28.42 -23.01 -53.29
N ARG A 427 29.75 -23.00 -53.08
CA ARG A 427 30.52 -21.80 -52.71
C ARG A 427 30.69 -20.84 -53.89
N GLU A 428 31.04 -21.34 -55.07
CA GLU A 428 31.14 -20.54 -56.31
C GLU A 428 29.81 -19.82 -56.58
N ILE A 429 28.67 -20.51 -56.39
CA ILE A 429 27.34 -19.92 -56.55
C ILE A 429 27.06 -18.84 -55.49
N GLN A 430 27.46 -19.06 -54.23
CA GLN A 430 27.33 -18.05 -53.17
C GLN A 430 28.22 -16.81 -53.38
N GLN A 431 29.33 -16.94 -54.12
CA GLN A 431 30.21 -15.82 -54.48
C GLN A 431 29.74 -15.08 -55.74
N ARG A 432 29.28 -15.81 -56.77
CA ARG A 432 28.90 -15.21 -58.07
C ARG A 432 27.47 -14.67 -58.12
N TYR A 433 26.55 -15.15 -57.28
CA TYR A 433 25.15 -14.74 -57.29
C TYR A 433 24.72 -14.19 -55.91
N PRO A 434 24.10 -12.98 -55.83
CA PRO A 434 23.64 -12.41 -54.58
C PRO A 434 22.34 -13.09 -54.09
N LEU A 435 22.49 -14.22 -53.40
CA LEU A 435 21.40 -15.02 -52.86
C LEU A 435 20.65 -14.29 -51.71
N LYS A 436 19.41 -13.85 -51.98
CA LYS A 436 18.54 -13.28 -50.95
C LYS A 436 17.88 -14.40 -50.14
N THR A 437 18.18 -14.51 -48.85
CA THR A 437 17.48 -15.43 -47.93
C THR A 437 16.52 -14.67 -47.00
N PRO A 438 15.41 -15.30 -46.54
CA PRO A 438 14.50 -14.67 -45.58
C PRO A 438 15.18 -14.18 -44.30
N LEU A 439 16.14 -14.94 -43.77
CA LEU A 439 16.92 -14.51 -42.60
C LEU A 439 17.91 -13.37 -42.91
N ALA A 440 18.36 -13.19 -44.16
CA ALA A 440 19.19 -12.05 -44.54
C ALA A 440 18.36 -10.76 -44.66
N SER A 441 17.15 -10.82 -45.22
CA SER A 441 16.22 -9.68 -45.22
C SER A 441 15.79 -9.32 -43.79
N LEU A 442 15.41 -10.29 -42.96
CA LEU A 442 15.04 -10.05 -41.56
C LEU A 442 16.21 -9.50 -40.73
N ARG A 443 17.47 -9.88 -41.01
CA ARG A 443 18.63 -9.23 -40.36
C ARG A 443 18.78 -7.79 -40.82
N LYS A 444 18.63 -7.48 -42.11
CA LYS A 444 18.70 -6.10 -42.62
C LYS A 444 17.58 -5.21 -42.07
N GLU A 445 16.38 -5.74 -41.85
CA GLU A 445 15.30 -5.01 -41.18
C GLU A 445 15.61 -4.76 -39.70
N ARG A 446 16.15 -5.75 -38.97
CA ARG A 446 16.60 -5.55 -37.58
C ARG A 446 17.71 -4.51 -37.46
N VAL A 447 18.73 -4.57 -38.34
CA VAL A 447 19.80 -3.57 -38.44
C VAL A 447 19.19 -2.18 -38.71
N LYS A 448 18.26 -2.07 -39.67
CA LYS A 448 17.60 -0.79 -39.97
C LYS A 448 16.86 -0.21 -38.76
N THR A 449 16.09 -1.03 -38.03
CA THR A 449 15.35 -0.59 -36.85
C THR A 449 16.28 -0.16 -35.72
N GLU A 450 17.36 -0.91 -35.45
CA GLU A 450 18.33 -0.54 -34.41
C GLU A 450 19.17 0.67 -34.85
N ALA A 451 19.49 0.84 -36.14
CA ALA A 451 20.14 2.03 -36.68
C ALA A 451 19.25 3.28 -36.51
N GLN A 452 17.94 3.19 -36.77
CA GLN A 452 17.00 4.28 -36.52
C GLN A 452 16.88 4.62 -35.03
N ARG A 453 16.95 3.61 -34.15
CA ARG A 453 16.98 3.80 -32.69
C ARG A 453 18.27 4.50 -32.24
N ILE A 454 19.43 4.06 -32.74
CA ILE A 454 20.74 4.65 -32.43
C ILE A 454 20.82 6.08 -32.97
N LEU A 455 20.38 6.33 -34.21
CA LEU A 455 20.28 7.68 -34.80
C LEU A 455 19.47 8.62 -33.91
N LYS A 456 18.29 8.18 -33.45
CA LYS A 456 17.45 8.92 -32.50
C LYS A 456 18.20 9.18 -31.18
N THR A 457 18.90 8.17 -30.66
CA THR A 457 19.72 8.29 -29.44
C THR A 457 20.90 9.26 -29.60
N ILE A 458 21.64 9.24 -30.71
CA ILE A 458 22.78 10.15 -30.94
C ILE A 458 22.29 11.59 -31.04
N ILE A 459 21.25 11.87 -31.84
CA ILE A 459 20.71 13.23 -32.04
C ILE A 459 20.13 13.79 -30.72
N ILE A 460 19.48 12.96 -29.90
CA ILE A 460 18.99 13.34 -28.57
C ILE A 460 20.13 13.75 -27.61
N HIS A 461 21.28 13.07 -27.67
CA HIS A 461 22.44 13.43 -26.84
C HIS A 461 23.20 14.64 -27.41
N SER A 462 23.46 14.70 -28.72
CA SER A 462 24.29 15.75 -29.34
C SER A 462 23.65 17.13 -29.25
N HIS A 463 22.31 17.22 -29.35
CA HIS A 463 21.55 18.47 -29.20
C HIS A 463 21.04 18.71 -27.77
N GLY A 464 21.56 17.97 -26.78
CA GLY A 464 21.32 18.24 -25.36
C GLY A 464 19.90 18.01 -24.87
N LEU A 465 19.12 17.18 -25.58
CA LEU A 465 17.74 16.84 -25.20
C LEU A 465 17.70 15.90 -23.99
N LEU A 466 18.77 15.12 -23.78
CA LEU A 466 19.11 14.45 -22.52
C LEU A 466 20.27 15.16 -21.81
N LYS A 467 20.01 16.35 -21.25
CA LYS A 467 20.74 16.80 -20.06
C LYS A 467 20.15 16.12 -18.82
N ILE A 468 20.53 14.85 -18.65
CA ILE A 468 20.36 14.08 -17.41
C ILE A 468 21.76 13.71 -16.93
N ASP A 469 21.96 13.71 -15.61
CA ASP A 469 23.26 13.95 -15.01
C ASP A 469 24.27 12.83 -15.20
N ARG A 470 25.50 13.25 -15.53
CA ARG A 470 26.73 12.45 -15.47
C ARG A 470 27.83 13.27 -14.79
N ALA A 471 27.48 13.87 -13.66
CA ALA A 471 28.31 14.84 -12.94
C ALA A 471 28.46 14.53 -11.43
N GLU A 472 28.08 13.32 -10.98
CA GLU A 472 28.11 12.96 -9.56
C GLU A 472 28.53 11.48 -9.32
N GLU A 473 29.60 11.05 -10.00
CA GLU A 473 30.20 9.69 -9.82
C GLU A 473 31.69 9.74 -9.43
N THR A 474 32.26 10.93 -9.14
CA THR A 474 33.67 11.11 -8.75
C THR A 474 33.92 12.26 -7.75
N THR A 475 33.43 12.13 -6.52
CA THR A 475 34.01 12.72 -5.28
C THR A 475 33.62 11.89 -4.07
#